data_AF-A0A8T1R509-F1
#
_entry.id   AF-A0A8T1R509-F1
#
_cell.length_a   1.000
_cell.length_b   1.000
_cell.length_c   1.000
_cell.angle_alpha   90.00
_cell.angle_beta   90.00
_cell.angle_gamma   90.00
#
_symmetry.space_group_name_H-M   'P 1'
#
loop_
_entity.id
_entity.type
_entity.pdbx_description
1 polymer ?
#
loop_
_entity_poly.entity_id
_entity_poly.type
_entity_poly.pdbx_seq_one_letter_code
_entity_poly.pdbx_strand_id
1 'polypeptide(L)'
;MWLKSNGFVDRVRQWWSSYEFQGSPSFILARKLKALKQDLKLWNEQVFGNVLSQQRSILEELHGLEGEEEARSLTEAEKIRKSQAVTYLERALLMEEISWR
;
A
#
# COMPACT_ATOMS: atom_id res chain seq x y z
N MET A 1 -0.41 -5.93 3.38
CA MET A 1 0.92 -5.83 2.74
C MET A 1 2.08 -6.03 3.74
N TRP A 2 2.38 -5.03 4.55
CA TRP A 2 3.38 -5.00 5.62
C TRP A 2 3.27 -6.06 6.73
N LEU A 3 2.06 -6.48 7.14
CA LEU A 3 1.85 -7.59 8.11
C LEU A 3 2.48 -8.92 7.66
N LYS A 4 2.65 -9.11 6.34
CA LYS A 4 3.25 -10.30 5.72
C LYS A 4 4.71 -10.09 5.36
N SER A 5 5.28 -8.91 5.62
CA SER A 5 6.69 -8.63 5.31
C SER A 5 7.63 -9.29 6.31
N ASN A 6 8.73 -9.83 5.80
CA ASN A 6 9.80 -10.36 6.65
C ASN A 6 10.37 -9.23 7.52
N GLY A 7 10.44 -9.46 8.84
CA GLY A 7 10.91 -8.47 9.81
C GLY A 7 9.81 -7.54 10.37
N PHE A 8 8.53 -7.76 10.04
CA PHE A 8 7.41 -7.01 10.64
C PHE A 8 7.47 -6.99 12.17
N VAL A 9 7.56 -8.18 12.78
CA VAL A 9 7.54 -8.33 14.24
C VAL A 9 8.74 -7.65 14.90
N ASP A 10 9.94 -7.81 14.33
CA ASP A 10 11.16 -7.23 14.85
C ASP A 10 11.12 -5.70 14.79
N ARG A 11 10.62 -5.15 13.68
CA ARG A 11 10.46 -3.71 13.50
C ARG A 11 9.43 -3.11 14.46
N VAL A 12 8.27 -3.75 14.61
CA VAL A 12 7.25 -3.34 15.60
C VAL A 12 7.81 -3.39 17.01
N ARG A 13 8.56 -4.43 17.36
CA ARG A 13 9.21 -4.56 18.67
C ARG A 13 10.20 -3.43 18.92
N GLN A 14 11.04 -3.11 17.93
CA GLN A 14 12.01 -2.01 18.02
C GLN A 14 11.32 -0.67 18.29
N TRP A 15 10.29 -0.34 17.51
CA TRP A 15 9.50 0.88 17.74
C TRP A 15 8.84 0.89 19.11
N TRP A 16 8.18 -0.21 19.48
CA TRP A 16 7.46 -0.32 20.75
C TRP A 16 8.36 -0.08 21.98
N SER A 17 9.58 -0.61 21.92
CA SER A 17 10.60 -0.44 22.95
C SER A 17 11.18 0.97 22.97
N SER A 18 11.26 1.67 21.82
CA SER A 18 11.76 3.04 21.74
C SER A 18 10.78 4.11 22.24
N TYR A 19 9.49 3.78 22.33
CA TYR A 19 8.49 4.75 22.77
C TYR A 19 8.53 4.97 24.29
N GLU A 20 8.84 6.19 24.71
CA GLU A 20 8.81 6.62 26.10
C GLU A 20 7.75 7.69 26.31
N PHE A 21 6.82 7.43 27.24
CA PHE A 21 5.76 8.35 27.63
C PHE A 21 5.58 8.30 29.14
N GLN A 22 5.19 9.42 29.75
CA GLN A 22 4.88 9.53 31.17
C GLN A 22 3.38 9.70 31.39
N GLY A 23 2.84 9.12 32.47
CA GLY A 23 1.43 9.22 32.83
C GLY A 23 0.86 7.92 33.40
N SER A 24 -0.47 7.80 33.43
CA SER A 24 -1.12 6.55 33.83
C SER A 24 -0.81 5.42 32.83
N PRO A 25 -0.84 4.15 33.25
CA PRO A 25 -0.62 3.02 32.35
C PRO A 25 -1.53 3.05 31.10
N SER A 26 -2.81 3.42 31.27
CA SER A 26 -3.75 3.56 30.16
C SER A 26 -3.37 4.68 29.19
N PHE A 27 -2.87 5.81 29.71
CA PHE A 27 -2.38 6.92 28.89
C PHE A 27 -1.13 6.53 28.10
N ILE A 28 -0.16 5.89 28.76
CA ILE A 28 1.07 5.41 28.12
C ILE A 28 0.72 4.44 26.99
N LEU A 29 -0.17 3.48 27.24
CA LEU A 29 -0.61 2.53 26.23
C LEU A 29 -1.25 3.23 25.02
N ALA A 30 -2.20 4.14 25.26
CA ALA A 30 -2.87 4.90 24.19
C ALA A 30 -1.87 5.71 23.35
N ARG A 31 -0.83 6.27 23.99
CA ARG A 31 0.21 7.04 23.30
C ARG A 31 1.13 6.16 22.48
N LYS A 32 1.56 5.01 23.01
CA LYS A 32 2.32 4.00 22.26
C LYS A 32 1.56 3.49 21.03
N LEU A 33 0.27 3.17 21.17
CA LEU A 33 -0.57 2.75 20.05
C LEU A 33 -0.70 3.84 18.97
N LYS A 34 -0.86 5.10 19.38
CA LYS A 34 -0.94 6.23 18.43
C LYS A 34 0.39 6.48 17.70
N ALA A 35 1.51 6.39 18.39
CA ALA A 35 2.84 6.50 17.78
C ALA A 35 3.09 5.34 16.80
N LEU A 36 2.80 4.12 17.26
CA LEU A 36 2.90 2.91 16.46
C LEU A 36 2.09 3.05 15.17
N LYS A 37 0.80 3.41 15.23
CA LYS A 37 -0.03 3.64 14.05
C LYS A 37 0.61 4.59 13.01
N GLN A 38 1.30 5.63 13.47
CA GLN A 38 1.92 6.61 12.58
C GLN A 38 3.17 6.06 11.89
N ASP A 39 4.07 5.41 12.63
CA ASP A 39 5.28 4.78 12.07
C ASP A 39 4.91 3.65 11.11
N LEU A 40 3.88 2.89 11.48
CA LEU A 40 3.28 1.86 10.67
C LEU A 40 2.75 2.41 9.32
N LYS A 41 2.10 3.58 9.33
CA LYS A 41 1.65 4.26 8.10
C LYS A 41 2.82 4.72 7.23
N LEU A 42 3.81 5.38 7.84
CA LEU A 42 5.00 5.87 7.13
C LEU A 42 5.78 4.71 6.49
N TRP A 43 5.94 3.62 7.22
CA TRP A 43 6.63 2.44 6.71
C TRP A 43 5.85 1.75 5.59
N ASN A 44 4.52 1.73 5.66
CA ASN A 44 3.69 1.25 4.56
C ASN A 44 3.92 2.11 3.29
N GLU A 45 3.96 3.43 3.42
CA GLU A 45 4.26 4.35 2.31
C GLU A 45 5.70 4.18 1.77
N GLN A 46 6.69 3.95 2.63
CA GLN A 46 8.08 3.77 2.21
C GLN A 46 8.35 2.44 1.51
N VAL A 47 7.75 1.34 2.00
CA VAL A 47 8.01 -0.01 1.47
C VAL A 47 7.12 -0.35 0.29
N PHE A 48 5.86 0.06 0.34
CA PHE A 48 4.86 -0.29 -0.68
C PHE A 48 4.49 0.90 -1.57
N GLY A 49 5.10 2.07 -1.34
CA GLY A 49 4.74 3.30 -2.03
C GLY A 49 3.38 3.83 -1.58
N ASN A 50 2.97 4.93 -2.21
CA ASN A 50 1.58 5.37 -2.17
C ASN A 50 0.79 4.50 -3.14
N VAL A 51 0.43 3.28 -2.69
CA VAL A 51 -0.32 2.29 -3.47
C VAL A 51 -1.54 2.93 -4.12
N LEU A 52 -2.22 3.86 -3.44
CA LEU A 52 -3.37 4.60 -3.97
C LEU A 52 -3.02 5.57 -5.11
N SER A 53 -1.84 6.20 -5.09
CA SER A 53 -1.39 7.04 -6.21
C SER A 53 -0.91 6.18 -7.38
N GLN A 54 -0.25 5.07 -7.11
CA GLN A 54 0.16 4.13 -8.15
C GLN A 54 -1.06 3.47 -8.82
N GLN A 55 -2.07 3.10 -8.03
CA GLN A 55 -3.34 2.58 -8.51
C GLN A 55 -4.07 3.62 -9.37
N ARG A 56 -4.09 4.89 -8.96
CA ARG A 56 -4.63 5.98 -9.77
C ARG A 56 -3.91 6.14 -11.10
N SER A 57 -2.58 6.16 -11.09
CA SER A 57 -1.78 6.26 -12.31
C SER A 57 -2.03 5.11 -13.27
N ILE A 58 -2.19 3.88 -12.74
CA ILE A 58 -2.49 2.69 -13.55
C ILE A 58 -3.92 2.75 -14.11
N LEU A 59 -4.88 3.24 -13.33
CA LEU A 59 -6.26 3.46 -13.80
C LEU A 59 -6.32 4.53 -14.89
N GLU A 60 -5.55 5.61 -14.77
CA GLU A 60 -5.43 6.65 -15.80
C GLU A 60 -4.79 6.09 -17.08
N GLU A 61 -3.75 5.26 -16.98
CA GLU A 61 -3.15 4.57 -18.12
C GLU A 61 -4.13 3.62 -18.81
N LEU A 62 -4.88 2.82 -18.04
CA LEU A 62 -5.91 1.92 -18.57
C LEU A 62 -7.02 2.69 -19.31
N HIS A 63 -7.50 3.79 -18.72
CA HIS A 63 -8.53 4.62 -19.33
C HIS A 63 -8.04 5.27 -20.64
N GLY A 64 -6.76 5.67 -20.71
CA GLY A 64 -6.15 6.14 -21.95
C GLY A 64 -6.08 5.05 -23.03
N LEU A 65 -5.69 3.83 -22.65
CA LEU A 65 -5.64 2.69 -23.57
C LEU A 65 -7.04 2.25 -24.04
N GLU A 66 -8.07 2.39 -23.20
CA GLU A 66 -9.47 2.14 -23.60
C GLU A 66 -9.97 3.17 -24.62
N GLY A 67 -9.65 4.46 -24.43
CA GLY A 67 -9.98 5.49 -25.42
C GLY A 67 -9.27 5.30 -26.76
N GLU A 68 -8.01 4.86 -26.74
CA GLU A 68 -7.27 4.50 -27.96
C GLU A 68 -7.86 3.25 -28.64
N GLU A 69 -8.36 2.27 -27.87
CA GLU A 69 -9.01 1.06 -28.40
C GLU A 69 -10.34 1.36 -29.10
N GLU A 70 -11.10 2.34 -28.61
CA GLU A 70 -12.32 2.84 -29.27
C GLU A 70 -11.99 3.57 -30.58
N ALA A 71 -10.87 4.28 -30.64
CA ALA A 71 -10.45 5.03 -31.82
C ALA A 71 -9.74 4.17 -32.88
N ARG A 72 -8.97 3.16 -32.45
CA ARG A 72 -8.21 2.24 -33.33
C ARG A 72 -7.94 0.91 -32.64
N SER A 73 -7.65 -0.14 -33.41
CA SER A 73 -7.16 -1.38 -32.82
C SER A 73 -5.82 -1.18 -32.10
N LEU A 74 -5.73 -1.66 -30.86
CA LEU A 74 -4.49 -1.66 -30.08
C LEU A 74 -3.43 -2.56 -30.73
N THR A 75 -2.18 -2.10 -30.68
CA THR A 75 -1.02 -2.90 -31.05
C THR A 75 -0.79 -4.03 -30.04
N GLU A 76 -0.05 -5.07 -30.45
CA GLU A 76 0.26 -6.19 -29.56
C GLU A 76 1.02 -5.75 -28.30
N ALA A 77 1.90 -4.76 -28.42
CA ALA A 77 2.61 -4.19 -27.29
C ALA A 77 1.70 -3.44 -26.31
N GLU A 78 0.67 -2.74 -26.82
CA GLU A 78 -0.33 -2.05 -25.99
C GLU A 78 -1.25 -3.04 -25.29
N LYS A 79 -1.64 -4.13 -25.94
CA LYS A 79 -2.40 -5.22 -25.32
C LYS A 79 -1.63 -5.88 -24.18
N ILE A 80 -0.34 -6.13 -24.37
CA ILE A 80 0.54 -6.68 -23.32
C ILE A 80 0.64 -5.70 -22.15
N ARG A 81 0.83 -4.40 -22.40
CA ARG A 81 0.83 -3.37 -21.33
C ARG A 81 -0.50 -3.33 -20.58
N LYS A 82 -1.63 -3.33 -21.28
CA LYS A 82 -2.98 -3.37 -20.69
C LYS A 82 -3.15 -4.59 -19.77
N SER A 83 -2.73 -5.77 -20.22
CA SER A 83 -2.76 -7.01 -19.43
C SER A 83 -1.90 -6.90 -18.16
N GLN A 84 -0.68 -6.38 -18.27
CA GLN A 84 0.23 -6.24 -17.13
C GLN A 84 -0.30 -5.23 -16.10
N ALA A 85 -0.85 -4.11 -16.56
CA ALA A 85 -1.49 -3.09 -15.73
C ALA A 85 -2.67 -3.68 -14.94
N VAL A 86 -3.55 -4.46 -15.58
CA VAL A 86 -4.67 -5.16 -14.93
C VAL A 86 -4.18 -6.13 -13.85
N THR A 87 -3.22 -7.01 -14.17
CA THR A 87 -2.70 -7.98 -13.19
C THR A 87 -2.04 -7.31 -11.98
N TYR A 88 -1.36 -6.18 -12.19
CA TYR A 88 -0.79 -5.40 -11.09
C TYR A 88 -1.89 -4.78 -10.21
N LEU A 89 -2.93 -4.22 -10.82
CA LEU A 89 -4.07 -3.63 -10.13
C LEU A 89 -4.80 -4.68 -9.26
N GLU A 90 -5.07 -5.86 -9.81
CA GLU A 90 -5.69 -6.98 -9.08
C GLU A 90 -4.87 -7.39 -7.86
N ARG A 91 -3.55 -7.50 -8.00
CA ARG A 91 -2.64 -7.80 -6.88
C ARG A 91 -2.65 -6.70 -5.82
N ALA A 92 -2.67 -5.43 -6.23
CA ALA A 92 -2.72 -4.30 -5.31
C ALA A 92 -4.04 -4.27 -4.51
N LEU A 93 -5.18 -4.46 -5.19
CA LEU A 93 -6.51 -4.52 -4.57
C LEU A 93 -6.66 -5.67 -3.57
N LEU A 94 -6.21 -6.88 -3.94
CA LEU A 94 -6.23 -8.03 -3.03
C LEU A 94 -5.42 -7.76 -1.76
N MET A 95 -4.26 -7.12 -1.90
CA MET A 95 -3.40 -6.80 -0.77
C MET A 95 -3.94 -5.68 0.11
N GLU A 96 -4.73 -4.77 -0.46
CA GLU A 96 -5.48 -3.75 0.28
C GLU A 96 -6.62 -4.41 1.07
N GLU A 97 -7.44 -5.27 0.45
CA GLU A 97 -8.55 -5.97 1.11
C GLU A 97 -8.08 -6.80 2.32
N ILE A 98 -6.94 -7.49 2.20
CA ILE A 98 -6.33 -8.26 3.29
C ILE A 98 -5.77 -7.35 4.41
N SER A 99 -5.50 -6.08 4.13
CA SER A 99 -4.96 -5.13 5.13
C SER A 99 -6.01 -4.37 5.92
N TRP A 100 -7.25 -4.33 5.45
CA TRP A 100 -8.38 -3.67 6.11
C TRP A 100 -9.30 -4.63 6.90
N ARG A 101 -9.10 -5.95 6.75
CA ARG A 101 -9.74 -7.00 7.56
C ARG A 101 -8.91 -7.33 8.80
#